data_AF-A0A7V9SF21-F1
#
_entry.id   AF-A0A7V9SF21-F1
#
_cell.length_a   1.000
_cell.length_b   1.000
_cell.length_c   1.000
_cell.angle_alpha   90.00
_cell.angle_beta   90.00
_cell.angle_gamma   90.00
#
_symmetry.space_group_name_H-M   'P 1'
#
loop_
_entity.id
_entity.type
_entity.pdbx_description
1 polymer ?
#
loop_
_entity_poly.entity_id
_entity_poly.type
_entity_poly.pdbx_seq_one_letter_code
_entity_poly.pdbx_strand_id
1 'polypeptide(L)' 'MSEQEFDRQAKHRLQVIRHAKEVTGNVAQTCRYYGISRPTFYRWYRRYEEKG' A
#
# COMPACT_ATOMS: atom_id res chain seq x y z
N MET A 1 17.76 -3.68 10.93
CA MET A 1 16.42 -3.99 10.39
C MET A 1 15.99 -5.32 10.98
N SER A 2 15.26 -5.32 12.09
CA SER A 2 14.80 -6.58 12.69
C SER A 2 13.61 -7.14 11.89
N GLU A 3 13.35 -8.45 11.99
CA GLU A 3 12.19 -9.10 11.35
C GLU A 3 10.86 -8.38 11.66
N GLN A 4 10.73 -7.80 12.86
CA GLN A 4 9.54 -7.07 13.28
C GLN A 4 9.28 -5.79 12.48
N GLU A 5 10.34 -5.15 11.98
CA GLU A 5 10.26 -3.92 11.19
C GLU A 5 9.77 -4.20 9.77
N PHE A 6 10.20 -5.33 9.19
CA PHE A 6 9.72 -5.80 7.89
C PHE A 6 8.23 -6.14 7.94
N ASP A 7 7.78 -6.76 9.02
CA ASP A 7 6.39 -7.13 9.26
C ASP A 7 5.47 -5.91 9.35
N ARG A 8 5.90 -4.87 10.07
CA ARG A 8 5.16 -3.60 10.17
C ARG A 8 5.05 -2.90 8.82
N GLN A 9 6.14 -2.87 8.05
CA GLN A 9 6.12 -2.28 6.71
C GLN A 9 5.23 -3.08 5.75
N ALA A 10 5.24 -4.41 5.82
CA ALA A 10 4.36 -5.26 5.01
C ALA A 10 2.89 -5.02 5.32
N LYS A 11 2.52 -4.98 6.61
CA LYS A 11 1.17 -4.66 7.08
C LYS A 11 0.73 -3.27 6.62
N HIS A 12 1.62 -2.27 6.74
CA HIS A 12 1.33 -0.92 6.26
C HIS A 12 1.02 -0.90 4.75
N ARG A 13 1.86 -1.52 3.91
CA ARG A 13 1.62 -1.58 2.46
C ARG A 13 0.29 -2.24 2.12
N LEU A 14 -0.06 -3.33 2.82
CA LEU A 14 -1.33 -4.02 2.65
C LEU A 14 -2.52 -3.11 3.00
N GLN A 15 -2.41 -2.36 4.09
CA GLN A 15 -3.44 -1.43 4.54
C GLN A 15 -3.67 -0.31 3.50
N VAL A 16 -2.59 0.25 2.92
CA VAL A 16 -2.71 1.26 1.85
C VAL A 16 -3.48 0.69 0.66
N ILE A 17 -3.15 -0.53 0.23
CA ILE A 17 -3.80 -1.19 -0.91
C ILE A 17 -5.29 -1.43 -0.61
N ARG A 18 -5.62 -1.97 0.56
CA ARG A 18 -7.02 -2.17 0.97
C ARG A 18 -7.79 -0.87 1.05
N HIS A 19 -7.21 0.19 1.62
CA HIS A 19 -7.86 1.49 1.69
C HIS A 19 -8.21 2.07 0.31
N ALA A 20 -7.30 1.91 -0.66
CA ALA A 20 -7.57 2.32 -2.04
C ALA A 20 -8.70 1.51 -2.69
N LYS A 21 -8.79 0.20 -2.42
CA LYS A 21 -9.79 -0.69 -3.03
C LYS A 21 -11.16 -0.60 -2.36
N GLU A 22 -11.20 -0.56 -1.03
CA GLU A 22 -12.41 -0.78 -0.23
C GLU A 22 -12.99 0.50 0.37
N VAL A 23 -12.15 1.52 0.62
CA VAL A 23 -12.59 2.73 1.35
C VAL A 23 -12.80 3.90 0.40
N THR A 24 -11.76 4.31 -0.33
CA THR A 24 -11.85 5.52 -1.17
C THR A 24 -12.16 5.23 -2.64
N GLY A 25 -11.79 4.07 -3.17
CA GLY A 25 -11.86 3.80 -4.62
C GLY A 25 -10.96 4.71 -5.46
N ASN A 26 -10.14 5.56 -4.82
CA ASN A 26 -9.34 6.60 -5.45
C ASN A 26 -7.89 6.55 -4.97
N VAL A 27 -7.00 6.11 -5.86
CA VAL A 27 -5.56 5.97 -5.59
C VAL A 27 -4.93 7.32 -5.26
N ALA A 28 -5.30 8.41 -5.93
CA ALA A 28 -4.69 9.72 -5.70
C ALA A 28 -5.02 10.27 -4.29
N GLN A 29 -6.26 10.08 -3.84
CA GLN A 29 -6.69 10.45 -2.49
C GLN A 29 -5.99 9.59 -1.44
N THR A 30 -5.93 8.27 -1.66
CA THR A 30 -5.20 7.35 -0.77
C THR A 30 -3.74 7.74 -0.64
N CYS A 31 -3.07 8.05 -1.75
CA CYS A 31 -1.66 8.46 -1.76
C CYS A 31 -1.43 9.73 -0.93
N ARG A 32 -2.32 10.73 -1.05
CA ARG A 32 -2.28 11.95 -0.22
C ARG A 32 -2.47 11.65 1.27
N TYR A 33 -3.44 10.79 1.59
CA TYR A 33 -3.74 10.42 2.97
C TYR A 33 -2.59 9.66 3.66
N TYR A 34 -1.96 8.72 2.96
CA TYR A 34 -0.84 7.92 3.50
C TYR A 34 0.54 8.56 3.30
N GLY A 35 0.63 9.74 2.68
CA GLY A 35 1.90 10.44 2.45
C GLY A 35 2.84 9.70 1.49
N ILE A 36 2.30 8.95 0.52
CA ILE A 36 3.09 8.22 -0.47
C ILE A 36 2.89 8.76 -1.88
N SER A 37 3.84 8.48 -2.77
CA SER A 37 3.69 8.79 -4.19
C SER A 37 2.82 7.75 -4.92
N ARG A 38 2.14 8.17 -6.00
CA ARG A 38 1.38 7.26 -6.87
C ARG A 38 2.25 6.14 -7.48
N PRO A 39 3.49 6.41 -7.97
CA PRO A 39 4.38 5.34 -8.42
C PRO A 39 4.68 4.29 -7.35
N THR A 40 4.86 4.72 -6.09
CA THR A 40 5.07 3.80 -4.95
C THR A 40 3.86 2.90 -4.77
N PHE A 41 2.66 3.46 -4.81
CA PHE A 41 1.42 2.69 -4.72
C PHE A 41 1.35 1.61 -5.81
N TYR A 42 1.51 1.97 -7.08
CA TYR A 42 1.41 1.01 -8.18
C TYR A 42 2.47 -0.10 -8.12
N ARG A 43 3.67 0.20 -7.61
CA ARG A 43 4.72 -0.82 -7.39
C ARG A 43 4.30 -1.85 -6.35
N TRP A 44 3.67 -1.41 -5.26
CA TRP A 44 3.16 -2.32 -4.23
C TRP A 44 1.92 -3.07 -4.71
N TYR A 45 1.03 -2.39 -5.41
CA TYR A 45 -0.19 -2.95 -5.97
C TYR A 45 0.12 -4.07 -6.96
N ARG A 46 1.05 -3.86 -7.90
CA ARG A 46 1.48 -4.90 -8.85
C ARG A 46 2.01 -6.14 -8.13
N ARG A 47 2.88 -5.96 -7.12
CA ARG A 47 3.41 -7.08 -6.33
C ARG A 47 2.33 -7.81 -5.51
N TYR A 48 1.27 -7.10 -5.13
CA TYR A 48 0.13 -7.68 -4.45
C TYR A 48 -0.73 -8.51 -5.43
N GLU A 49 -0.94 -8.03 -6.66
CA GLU A 49 -1.64 -8.78 -7.71
C GLU A 49 -0.84 -9.99 -8.22
N GLU A 50 0.48 -9.89 -8.34
CA GLU A 50 1.35 -11.01 -8.75
C GLU A 50 1.42 -12.15 -7.72
N LYS A 51 1.06 -11.88 -6.46
CA LYS A 51 1.12 -12.84 -5.34
C LYS A 51 -0.25 -13.19 -4.76
N GLY A 52 -1.32 -12.59 -5.26
CA GLY A 52 -2.70 -12.93 -4.91
C GLY A 52 -3.15 -14.18 -5.65
#